data_AF-C7XN47-F1
#
_entry.id   AF-C7XN47-F1
#
_cell.length_a   1.000
_cell.length_b   1.000
_cell.length_c   1.000
_cell.angle_alpha   90.00
_cell.angle_beta   90.00
_cell.angle_gamma   90.00
#
_symmetry.space_group_name_H-M   'P 1'
#
loop_
_entity.id
_entity.type
_entity.pdbx_description
1 polymer ?
#
loop_
_entity_poly.entity_id
_entity_poly.type
_entity_poly.pdbx_seq_one_letter_code
_entity_poly.pdbx_strand_id
1 'polypeptide(L)'
;MKKILVFIFIIVIFIIGVIFGYKKILSIEKESKIIQLFNKDSLENFSKNKNEVLEKLKILNKEEVDELYEEYSKTNDIILENLNIEHEKFLSGGINGIYNKDIAENFTDEEMKIANKLLNRYDLELWYFTRGSYIIREVPDFYYKTFKDYVTDDYKEYLKIASNENEEHYVADSGLCITLEELGDRIVTWENFLEKYPNSKLNDKVNDTCNSYRRDYILGVPGGIYDYKESAEEYNRFIKKYPDSPTTELLGYCLEEVNLDKPEDNDSEALSKMIDEYIEKYFYLGSLENRKKGNLFSEQTNTLLEEFNKNKEEVINKVKTLNKEEANKFYEDYLESNNEILEKMNENDYTMLDSAFYNEKGYPDKEKLNKQNKYLDNYGLEVVEIEEGFMLTEKKNFYYNIFKNYVSDDYRDFIKLCSEDIDYIDYFSSLEEHPEIIADKVINWEKFLEKYPDSKLEKKANDIYYSYRSDYIFALTSSQTTEALKNGKINEGVKELNRFANKYPNSPTTEIIKYYLENYKDEDIDQVISKKLNE
;
A
#
# COMPACT_ATOMS: atom_id res chain seq x y z
N MET A 1 -74.28 38.48 32.04
CA MET A 1 -73.24 37.95 31.13
C MET A 1 -71.81 38.19 31.63
N LYS A 2 -71.37 39.42 31.96
CA LYS A 2 -69.99 39.69 32.44
C LYS A 2 -69.52 38.88 33.67
N LYS A 3 -70.38 38.69 34.69
CA LYS A 3 -70.02 37.92 35.91
C LYS A 3 -69.82 36.41 35.66
N ILE A 4 -70.54 35.83 34.71
CA ILE A 4 -70.42 34.40 34.35
C ILE A 4 -69.11 34.16 33.59
N LEU A 5 -68.73 35.09 32.71
CA LEU A 5 -67.48 35.01 31.93
C LEU A 5 -66.22 35.01 32.82
N VAL A 6 -66.21 35.84 33.86
CA VAL A 6 -65.11 35.88 34.85
C VAL A 6 -65.01 34.58 35.65
N PHE A 7 -66.15 33.99 36.00
CA PHE A 7 -66.19 32.71 36.72
C PHE A 7 -65.66 31.55 35.86
N ILE A 8 -66.04 31.52 34.57
CA ILE A 8 -65.50 30.55 33.59
C ILE A 8 -63.99 30.75 33.42
N PHE A 9 -63.51 31.99 33.33
CA PHE A 9 -62.07 32.29 33.20
C PHE A 9 -61.25 31.82 34.42
N ILE A 10 -61.76 32.00 35.64
CA ILE A 10 -61.13 31.51 36.87
C ILE A 10 -61.08 29.97 36.89
N ILE A 11 -62.16 29.31 36.47
CA ILE A 11 -62.19 27.84 36.36
C ILE A 11 -61.17 27.35 35.34
N VAL A 12 -61.05 28.02 34.18
CA VAL A 12 -60.06 27.67 33.15
C VAL A 12 -58.63 27.83 33.68
N ILE A 13 -58.31 28.93 34.38
CA ILE A 13 -57.00 29.12 35.00
C ILE A 13 -56.72 28.03 36.05
N PHE A 14 -57.71 27.69 36.87
CA PHE A 14 -57.56 26.64 37.89
C PHE A 14 -57.35 25.26 37.25
N ILE A 15 -58.11 24.91 36.21
CA ILE A 15 -57.95 23.67 35.45
C ILE A 15 -56.56 23.63 34.78
N ILE A 16 -56.12 24.72 34.16
CA ILE A 16 -54.77 24.82 33.57
C ILE A 16 -53.70 24.63 34.66
N GLY A 17 -53.84 25.27 35.82
CA GLY A 17 -52.92 25.14 36.95
C GLY A 17 -52.85 23.72 37.52
N VAL A 18 -54.00 23.04 37.63
CA VAL A 18 -54.08 21.63 38.07
C VAL A 18 -53.45 20.70 37.05
N ILE A 19 -53.73 20.89 35.75
CA ILE A 19 -53.13 20.10 34.66
C ILE A 19 -51.60 20.31 34.64
N PHE A 20 -51.12 21.54 34.80
CA PHE A 20 -49.68 21.85 34.84
C PHE A 20 -49.01 21.22 36.06
N GLY A 21 -49.65 21.30 37.23
CA GLY A 21 -49.19 20.63 38.45
C GLY A 21 -49.11 19.12 38.30
N TYR A 22 -50.15 18.50 37.73
CA TYR A 22 -50.20 17.06 37.47
C TYR A 22 -49.11 16.62 36.48
N LYS A 23 -48.93 17.32 35.35
CA LYS A 23 -47.85 17.05 34.40
C LYS A 23 -46.46 17.14 35.04
N LYS A 24 -46.25 18.11 35.92
CA LYS A 24 -44.97 18.27 36.65
C LYS A 24 -44.72 17.10 37.61
N ILE A 25 -45.74 16.66 38.35
CA ILE A 25 -45.62 15.50 39.25
C ILE A 25 -45.31 14.23 38.44
N LEU A 26 -46.01 14.01 37.32
CA LEU A 26 -45.81 12.86 36.45
C LEU A 26 -44.38 12.82 35.87
N SER A 27 -43.85 13.98 35.47
CA SER A 27 -42.47 14.12 34.98
C SER A 27 -41.43 13.80 36.05
N ILE A 28 -41.63 14.27 37.30
CA ILE A 28 -40.74 13.95 38.44
C ILE A 28 -40.77 12.45 38.76
N GLU A 29 -41.96 11.83 38.71
CA GLU A 29 -42.10 10.39 38.96
C GLU A 29 -41.39 9.57 37.86
N LYS A 30 -41.51 9.98 36.60
CA LYS A 30 -40.80 9.38 35.46
C LYS A 30 -39.29 9.52 35.59
N GLU A 31 -38.79 10.71 35.94
CA GLU A 31 -37.36 10.96 36.18
C GLU A 31 -36.82 10.06 37.30
N SER A 32 -37.57 9.96 38.42
CA SER A 32 -37.19 9.09 39.54
C SER A 32 -37.15 7.61 39.15
N LYS A 33 -38.10 7.13 38.34
CA LYS A 33 -38.14 5.73 37.89
C LYS A 33 -36.93 5.38 37.04
N ILE A 34 -36.60 6.24 36.07
CA ILE A 34 -35.45 6.03 35.17
C ILE A 34 -34.15 6.02 35.95
N ILE A 35 -33.95 6.98 36.86
CA ILE A 35 -32.72 7.08 37.66
C ILE A 35 -32.52 5.82 38.52
N GLN A 36 -33.59 5.23 39.05
CA GLN A 36 -33.52 4.01 39.86
C GLN A 36 -33.13 2.75 39.08
N LEU A 37 -33.18 2.79 37.75
CA LEU A 37 -32.75 1.67 36.90
C LEU A 37 -31.23 1.55 36.83
N PHE A 38 -30.51 2.62 37.16
CA PHE A 38 -29.06 2.63 37.14
C PHE A 38 -28.48 2.24 38.50
N ASN A 39 -27.56 1.28 38.52
CA ASN A 39 -26.80 0.96 39.72
C ASN A 39 -25.83 2.10 40.04
N LYS A 40 -26.19 2.85 41.08
CA LYS A 40 -25.44 4.00 41.55
C LYS A 40 -24.04 3.62 42.07
N ASP A 41 -23.89 2.47 42.72
CA ASP A 41 -22.60 2.01 43.24
C ASP A 41 -21.64 1.68 42.08
N SER A 42 -22.14 1.06 41.01
CA SER A 42 -21.36 0.80 39.78
C SER A 42 -20.91 2.10 39.10
N LEU A 43 -21.81 3.10 38.98
CA LEU A 43 -21.47 4.42 38.45
C LEU A 43 -20.46 5.18 39.33
N GLU A 44 -20.62 5.13 40.66
CA GLU A 44 -19.67 5.73 41.59
C GLU A 44 -18.30 5.03 41.52
N ASN A 45 -18.27 3.71 41.32
CA ASN A 45 -17.03 2.96 41.14
C ASN A 45 -16.29 3.38 39.86
N PHE A 46 -17.00 3.63 38.76
CA PHE A 46 -16.41 4.19 37.53
C PHE A 46 -15.75 5.56 37.79
N SER A 47 -16.44 6.47 38.47
CA SER A 47 -15.88 7.78 38.85
C SER A 47 -14.69 7.66 39.81
N LYS A 48 -14.72 6.71 40.74
CA LYS A 48 -13.61 6.46 41.66
C LYS A 48 -12.36 6.01 40.89
N ASN A 49 -12.52 5.10 39.93
CA ASN A 49 -11.43 4.64 39.07
C ASN A 49 -10.76 5.81 38.33
N LYS A 50 -11.56 6.73 37.75
CA LYS A 50 -11.04 7.96 37.14
C LYS A 50 -10.26 8.85 38.11
N ASN A 51 -10.77 9.04 39.32
CA ASN A 51 -10.07 9.86 40.34
C ASN A 51 -8.72 9.28 40.74
N GLU A 52 -8.59 7.96 40.82
CA GLU A 52 -7.31 7.30 41.09
C GLU A 52 -6.29 7.55 39.97
N VAL A 53 -6.73 7.56 38.70
CA VAL A 53 -5.88 7.95 37.56
C VAL A 53 -5.46 9.40 37.65
N LEU A 54 -6.38 10.32 37.95
CA LEU A 54 -6.06 11.75 38.07
C LEU A 54 -4.98 12.04 39.13
N GLU A 55 -4.89 11.25 40.20
CA GLU A 55 -3.79 11.37 41.17
C GLU A 55 -2.46 10.85 40.62
N LYS A 56 -2.46 9.76 39.85
CA LYS A 56 -1.25 9.23 39.20
C LYS A 56 -0.68 10.21 38.17
N LEU A 57 -1.55 10.84 37.37
CA LEU A 57 -1.15 11.82 36.32
C LEU A 57 -0.31 12.98 36.86
N LYS A 58 -0.45 13.34 38.14
CA LYS A 58 0.29 14.45 38.76
C LYS A 58 1.77 14.13 39.04
N ILE A 59 2.14 12.85 39.04
CA ILE A 59 3.44 12.37 39.51
C ILE A 59 4.27 11.77 38.37
N LEU A 60 3.60 11.10 37.43
CA LEU A 60 4.24 10.42 36.30
C LEU A 60 4.76 11.39 35.24
N ASN A 61 5.80 10.98 34.52
CA ASN A 61 6.24 11.67 33.31
C ASN A 61 5.35 11.30 32.11
N LYS A 62 5.53 11.96 30.96
CA LYS A 62 4.64 11.79 29.80
C LYS A 62 4.64 10.37 29.25
N GLU A 63 5.81 9.76 29.11
CA GLU A 63 5.97 8.40 28.60
C GLU A 63 5.34 7.36 29.55
N GLU A 64 5.45 7.55 30.87
CA GLU A 64 4.76 6.74 31.87
C GLU A 64 3.24 6.95 31.85
N VAL A 65 2.76 8.15 31.52
CA VAL A 65 1.33 8.45 31.39
C VAL A 65 0.73 7.79 30.15
N ASP A 66 1.48 7.69 29.04
CA ASP A 66 1.04 6.96 27.85
C ASP A 66 0.77 5.49 28.19
N GLU A 67 1.68 4.86 28.95
CA GLU A 67 1.50 3.47 29.42
C GLU A 67 0.32 3.34 30.38
N LEU A 68 0.12 4.34 31.27
CA LEU A 68 -1.05 4.40 32.14
C LEU A 68 -2.35 4.53 31.34
N TYR A 69 -2.38 5.31 30.25
CA TYR A 69 -3.56 5.42 29.39
C TYR A 69 -3.93 4.06 28.78
N GLU A 70 -2.95 3.33 28.24
CA GLU A 70 -3.18 2.01 27.62
C GLU A 70 -3.72 0.99 28.63
N GLU A 71 -3.17 0.95 29.86
CA GLU A 71 -3.68 0.10 30.95
C GLU A 71 -5.08 0.54 31.40
N TYR A 72 -5.27 1.85 31.53
CA TYR A 72 -6.53 2.43 31.99
C TYR A 72 -7.67 2.19 31.00
N SER A 73 -7.43 2.36 29.69
CA SER A 73 -8.42 2.10 28.64
C SER A 73 -8.94 0.67 28.73
N LYS A 74 -8.04 -0.32 28.82
CA LYS A 74 -8.41 -1.75 28.95
C LYS A 74 -9.20 -2.03 30.24
N THR A 75 -8.80 -1.39 31.33
CA THR A 75 -9.53 -1.52 32.61
C THR A 75 -10.91 -0.90 32.51
N ASN A 76 -11.03 0.24 31.84
CA ASN A 76 -12.29 0.94 31.64
C ASN A 76 -13.25 0.12 30.77
N ASP A 77 -12.75 -0.51 29.70
CA ASP A 77 -13.54 -1.41 28.85
C ASP A 77 -14.21 -2.52 29.68
N ILE A 78 -13.47 -3.15 30.60
CA ILE A 78 -14.01 -4.18 31.51
C ILE A 78 -15.07 -3.61 32.45
N ILE A 79 -14.86 -2.40 32.97
CA ILE A 79 -15.84 -1.75 33.87
C ILE A 79 -17.12 -1.43 33.10
N LEU A 80 -17.01 -0.91 31.87
CA LEU A 80 -18.14 -0.61 31.02
C LEU A 80 -18.86 -1.86 30.55
N GLU A 81 -18.15 -2.95 30.23
CA GLU A 81 -18.78 -4.23 29.90
C GLU A 81 -19.65 -4.72 31.05
N ASN A 82 -19.12 -4.72 32.28
CA ASN A 82 -19.89 -5.08 33.47
C ASN A 82 -21.09 -4.15 33.69
N LEU A 83 -20.91 -2.85 33.47
CA LEU A 83 -21.99 -1.87 33.56
C LEU A 83 -23.06 -2.15 32.49
N ASN A 84 -22.69 -2.49 31.26
CA ASN A 84 -23.64 -2.81 30.20
C ASN A 84 -24.41 -4.11 30.50
N ILE A 85 -23.72 -5.17 30.97
CA ILE A 85 -24.33 -6.44 31.36
C ILE A 85 -25.34 -6.23 32.49
N GLU A 86 -24.98 -5.45 33.50
CA GLU A 86 -25.87 -5.13 34.61
C GLU A 86 -27.16 -4.45 34.16
N HIS A 87 -27.09 -3.63 33.11
CA HIS A 87 -28.20 -2.81 32.61
C HIS A 87 -28.84 -3.36 31.31
N GLU A 88 -28.45 -4.56 30.84
CA GLU A 88 -28.80 -5.10 29.52
C GLU A 88 -30.30 -5.09 29.22
N LYS A 89 -31.14 -5.50 30.20
CA LYS A 89 -32.61 -5.57 30.03
C LYS A 89 -33.24 -4.21 29.74
N PHE A 90 -32.72 -3.18 30.39
CA PHE A 90 -33.17 -1.81 30.19
C PHE A 90 -32.63 -1.24 28.87
N LEU A 91 -31.36 -1.53 28.59
CA LEU A 91 -30.65 -1.05 27.40
C LEU A 91 -31.17 -1.66 26.10
N SER A 92 -31.68 -2.90 26.13
CA SER A 92 -32.22 -3.60 24.96
C SER A 92 -33.72 -3.37 24.69
N GLY A 93 -34.50 -2.92 25.68
CA GLY A 93 -35.97 -2.83 25.57
C GLY A 93 -36.61 -1.59 26.20
N GLY A 94 -35.81 -0.59 26.57
CA GLY A 94 -36.28 0.62 27.26
C GLY A 94 -36.90 0.32 28.63
N ILE A 95 -37.71 1.24 29.15
CA ILE A 95 -38.42 1.05 30.43
C ILE A 95 -39.40 -0.14 30.33
N ASN A 96 -40.03 -0.35 29.18
CA ASN A 96 -41.05 -1.38 28.99
C ASN A 96 -40.47 -2.80 28.95
N GLY A 97 -39.23 -2.98 28.48
CA GLY A 97 -38.51 -4.26 28.52
C GLY A 97 -38.26 -4.80 29.94
N ILE A 98 -38.34 -3.93 30.96
CA ILE A 98 -38.22 -4.33 32.38
C ILE A 98 -39.52 -4.92 32.92
N TYR A 99 -40.67 -4.42 32.44
CA TYR A 99 -41.99 -4.73 32.99
C TYR A 99 -42.84 -5.65 32.09
N ASN A 100 -42.50 -5.81 30.81
CA ASN A 100 -43.23 -6.65 29.86
C ASN A 100 -42.28 -7.34 28.88
N LYS A 101 -42.35 -8.68 28.80
CA LYS A 101 -41.47 -9.51 27.96
C LYS A 101 -41.80 -9.46 26.47
N ASP A 102 -43.00 -8.99 26.13
CA ASP A 102 -43.58 -9.10 24.77
C ASP A 102 -43.69 -7.74 24.04
N ILE A 103 -43.24 -6.63 24.64
CA ILE A 103 -43.26 -5.29 24.03
C ILE A 103 -41.92 -4.62 24.29
N ALA A 104 -40.98 -4.76 23.35
CA ALA A 104 -39.78 -3.94 23.30
C ALA A 104 -40.15 -2.61 22.61
N GLU A 105 -40.27 -1.54 23.38
CA GLU A 105 -40.33 -0.18 22.84
C GLU A 105 -38.99 0.51 23.09
N ASN A 106 -38.42 1.12 22.06
CA ASN A 106 -37.20 1.92 22.17
C ASN A 106 -37.39 3.05 23.18
N PHE A 107 -36.27 3.55 23.73
CA PHE A 107 -36.28 4.78 24.52
C PHE A 107 -37.01 5.91 23.79
N THR A 108 -37.88 6.61 24.51
CA THR A 108 -38.40 7.90 24.04
C THR A 108 -37.33 8.99 24.19
N ASP A 109 -37.39 10.05 23.37
CA ASP A 109 -36.46 11.20 23.46
C ASP A 109 -36.39 11.80 24.87
N GLU A 110 -37.50 11.79 25.61
CA GLU A 110 -37.56 12.27 26.99
C GLU A 110 -36.79 11.36 27.94
N GLU A 111 -36.91 10.05 27.78
CA GLU A 111 -36.22 9.05 28.60
C GLU A 111 -34.72 9.08 28.35
N MET A 112 -34.32 9.19 27.08
CA MET A 112 -32.92 9.37 26.68
C MET A 112 -32.29 10.61 27.33
N LYS A 113 -33.01 11.75 27.29
CA LYS A 113 -32.55 13.00 27.93
C LYS A 113 -32.38 12.86 29.44
N ILE A 114 -33.29 12.15 30.11
CA ILE A 114 -33.20 11.92 31.56
C ILE A 114 -32.01 11.01 31.88
N ALA A 115 -31.85 9.90 31.16
CA ALA A 115 -30.75 8.96 31.35
C ALA A 115 -29.39 9.64 31.11
N ASN A 116 -29.22 10.35 29.99
CA ASN A 116 -27.97 11.06 29.68
C ASN A 116 -27.68 12.19 30.67
N LYS A 117 -28.71 12.89 31.17
CA LYS A 117 -28.51 13.88 32.26
C LYS A 117 -27.95 13.24 33.54
N LEU A 118 -28.32 12.00 33.86
CA LEU A 118 -27.73 11.24 34.97
C LEU A 118 -26.30 10.81 34.62
N LEU A 119 -26.10 10.13 33.50
CA LEU A 119 -24.83 9.52 33.10
C LEU A 119 -23.73 10.57 32.86
N ASN A 120 -24.06 11.74 32.31
CA ASN A 120 -23.10 12.83 32.07
C ASN A 120 -22.44 13.33 33.37
N ARG A 121 -23.03 13.07 34.55
CA ARG A 121 -22.39 13.40 35.85
C ARG A 121 -21.19 12.50 36.17
N TYR A 122 -21.08 11.38 35.47
CA TYR A 122 -20.03 10.37 35.58
C TYR A 122 -19.17 10.35 34.32
N ASP A 123 -19.32 11.33 33.42
CA ASP A 123 -18.70 11.37 32.08
C ASP A 123 -19.06 10.16 31.21
N LEU A 124 -20.28 9.66 31.34
CA LEU A 124 -20.86 8.57 30.56
C LEU A 124 -22.06 9.05 29.75
N GLU A 125 -22.42 8.31 28.71
CA GLU A 125 -23.63 8.52 27.91
C GLU A 125 -24.26 7.20 27.45
N LEU A 126 -25.54 7.26 27.11
CA LEU A 126 -26.20 6.25 26.30
C LEU A 126 -25.84 6.47 24.83
N TRP A 127 -25.38 5.40 24.20
CA TRP A 127 -24.99 5.34 22.80
C TRP A 127 -25.82 4.31 22.08
N TYR A 128 -26.30 4.64 20.88
CA TYR A 128 -27.03 3.66 20.08
C TYR A 128 -26.10 2.51 19.71
N PHE A 129 -26.59 1.27 19.68
CA PHE A 129 -25.77 0.14 19.30
C PHE A 129 -26.30 -0.52 18.03
N THR A 130 -27.46 -1.16 18.12
CA THR A 130 -28.15 -1.72 16.95
C THR A 130 -29.61 -2.04 17.26
N ARG A 131 -30.48 -2.00 16.25
CA ARG A 131 -31.89 -2.44 16.33
C ARG A 131 -32.64 -1.89 17.55
N GLY A 132 -32.43 -0.62 17.89
CA GLY A 132 -33.10 0.02 19.03
C GLY A 132 -32.47 -0.22 20.41
N SER A 133 -31.39 -1.00 20.48
CA SER A 133 -30.60 -1.19 21.71
C SER A 133 -29.55 -0.09 21.90
N TYR A 134 -29.20 0.13 23.16
CA TYR A 134 -28.21 1.12 23.57
C TYR A 134 -27.11 0.48 24.41
N ILE A 135 -25.99 1.16 24.55
CA ILE A 135 -24.93 0.84 25.51
C ILE A 135 -24.61 2.07 26.34
N ILE A 136 -24.07 1.86 27.53
CA ILE A 136 -23.42 2.89 28.33
C ILE A 136 -21.95 2.90 27.94
N ARG A 137 -21.44 4.05 27.49
CA ARG A 137 -20.02 4.27 27.18
C ARG A 137 -19.56 5.61 27.75
N GLU A 138 -18.26 5.90 27.65
CA GLU A 138 -17.75 7.23 27.95
C GLU A 138 -18.22 8.27 26.94
N VAL A 139 -18.34 9.53 27.39
CA VAL A 139 -18.55 10.66 26.47
C VAL A 139 -17.36 10.79 25.50
N PRO A 140 -17.55 11.29 24.27
CA PRO A 140 -16.53 11.22 23.20
C PRO A 140 -15.15 11.77 23.60
N ASP A 141 -15.13 12.86 24.38
CA ASP A 141 -13.90 13.55 24.78
C ASP A 141 -13.33 13.11 26.14
N PHE A 142 -13.82 12.00 26.71
CA PHE A 142 -13.43 11.51 28.03
C PHE A 142 -11.91 11.37 28.20
N TYR A 143 -11.26 10.60 27.33
CA TYR A 143 -9.83 10.37 27.40
C TYR A 143 -9.05 11.63 27.02
N TYR A 144 -9.48 12.36 26.00
CA TYR A 144 -8.82 13.60 25.61
C TYR A 144 -8.81 14.63 26.75
N LYS A 145 -9.96 14.90 27.38
CA LYS A 145 -10.04 15.81 28.54
C LYS A 145 -9.18 15.36 29.72
N THR A 146 -9.08 14.05 29.93
CA THR A 146 -8.36 13.48 31.09
C THR A 146 -6.85 13.51 30.89
N PHE A 147 -6.37 13.22 29.68
CA PHE A 147 -4.95 12.93 29.42
C PHE A 147 -4.20 14.01 28.62
N LYS A 148 -4.86 14.88 27.83
CA LYS A 148 -4.22 15.79 26.84
C LYS A 148 -3.07 16.68 27.32
N ASP A 149 -3.01 16.96 28.62
CA ASP A 149 -2.00 17.83 29.24
C ASP A 149 -0.84 17.03 29.87
N TYR A 150 -0.96 15.70 29.91
CA TYR A 150 -0.06 14.78 30.60
C TYR A 150 0.59 13.74 29.70
N VAL A 151 0.07 13.51 28.48
CA VAL A 151 0.65 12.56 27.51
C VAL A 151 1.68 13.21 26.59
N THR A 152 2.39 12.36 25.84
CA THR A 152 3.22 12.76 24.68
C THR A 152 2.37 13.38 23.56
N ASP A 153 3.04 14.05 22.61
CA ASP A 153 2.35 14.83 21.58
C ASP A 153 1.58 13.95 20.57
N ASP A 154 2.10 12.75 20.28
CA ASP A 154 1.43 11.73 19.48
C ASP A 154 0.18 11.20 20.18
N TYR A 155 0.26 10.78 21.45
CA TYR A 155 -0.93 10.38 22.21
C TYR A 155 -1.96 11.49 22.33
N LYS A 156 -1.52 12.74 22.52
CA LYS A 156 -2.42 13.90 22.57
C LYS A 156 -3.21 14.07 21.27
N GLU A 157 -2.54 13.92 20.12
CA GLU A 157 -3.17 14.06 18.80
C GLU A 157 -4.08 12.87 18.49
N TYR A 158 -3.64 11.64 18.80
CA TYR A 158 -4.46 10.44 18.71
C TYR A 158 -5.77 10.58 19.49
N LEU A 159 -5.68 10.97 20.77
CA LEU A 159 -6.85 11.17 21.62
C LEU A 159 -7.78 12.26 21.10
N LYS A 160 -7.23 13.29 20.44
CA LYS A 160 -8.03 14.36 19.83
C LYS A 160 -8.79 13.84 18.61
N ILE A 161 -8.13 13.09 17.72
CA ILE A 161 -8.77 12.49 16.54
C ILE A 161 -9.87 11.53 16.99
N ALA A 162 -9.55 10.59 17.88
CA ALA A 162 -10.51 9.64 18.44
C ALA A 162 -11.69 10.33 19.12
N SER A 163 -11.44 11.42 19.86
CA SER A 163 -12.51 12.21 20.48
C SER A 163 -13.48 12.80 19.47
N ASN A 164 -12.98 13.32 18.34
CA ASN A 164 -13.84 13.88 17.30
C ASN A 164 -14.62 12.78 16.58
N GLU A 165 -13.95 11.69 16.20
CA GLU A 165 -14.57 10.58 15.47
C GLU A 165 -15.62 9.83 16.29
N ASN A 166 -15.51 9.87 17.62
CA ASN A 166 -16.47 9.28 18.55
C ASN A 166 -17.74 10.14 18.76
N GLU A 167 -17.84 11.37 18.24
CA GLU A 167 -19.04 12.22 18.41
C GLU A 167 -20.28 11.65 17.70
N GLU A 168 -20.07 10.91 16.61
CA GLU A 168 -21.14 10.26 15.85
C GLU A 168 -20.75 8.85 15.42
N HIS A 169 -21.74 8.02 15.13
CA HIS A 169 -21.48 6.74 14.50
C HIS A 169 -20.92 6.98 13.10
N TYR A 170 -19.86 6.26 12.73
CA TYR A 170 -19.52 6.12 11.31
C TYR A 170 -20.27 4.94 10.68
N VAL A 171 -20.61 3.92 11.48
CA VAL A 171 -21.39 2.73 11.09
C VAL A 171 -22.46 2.42 12.13
N ALA A 172 -23.67 2.10 11.67
CA ALA A 172 -24.74 1.48 12.46
C ALA A 172 -25.69 0.67 11.58
N ASP A 173 -26.24 -0.43 12.11
CA ASP A 173 -27.22 -1.29 11.41
C ASP A 173 -26.82 -1.66 9.96
N SER A 174 -25.54 -2.00 9.75
CA SER A 174 -24.97 -2.34 8.45
C SER A 174 -24.98 -1.21 7.41
N GLY A 175 -25.11 0.05 7.82
CA GLY A 175 -24.99 1.23 6.96
C GLY A 175 -23.97 2.22 7.47
N LEU A 176 -23.40 3.01 6.55
CA LEU A 176 -22.63 4.20 6.89
C LEU A 176 -23.58 5.26 7.48
N CYS A 177 -23.20 5.81 8.62
CA CYS A 177 -23.89 6.93 9.27
C CYS A 177 -23.32 8.29 8.86
N ILE A 178 -22.12 8.28 8.29
CA ILE A 178 -21.44 9.44 7.71
C ILE A 178 -21.42 9.34 6.18
N THR A 179 -21.04 10.43 5.52
CA THR A 179 -20.84 10.41 4.06
C THR A 179 -19.59 9.62 3.69
N LEU A 180 -19.55 9.08 2.47
CA LEU A 180 -18.33 8.44 1.94
C LEU A 180 -17.16 9.45 1.90
N GLU A 181 -17.45 10.72 1.55
CA GLU A 181 -16.49 11.84 1.65
C GLU A 181 -15.83 11.95 3.02
N GLU A 182 -16.63 11.95 4.07
CA GLU A 182 -16.12 12.06 5.42
C GLU A 182 -15.28 10.84 5.82
N LEU A 183 -15.66 9.63 5.40
CA LEU A 183 -14.85 8.43 5.63
C LEU A 183 -13.48 8.55 4.93
N GLY A 184 -13.45 9.08 3.70
CA GLY A 184 -12.22 9.41 3.00
C GLY A 184 -11.36 10.43 3.76
N ASP A 185 -11.96 11.50 4.29
CA ASP A 185 -11.24 12.50 5.08
C ASP A 185 -10.71 11.92 6.41
N ARG A 186 -11.39 10.93 7.02
CA ARG A 186 -10.89 10.17 8.19
C ARG A 186 -9.67 9.30 7.84
N ILE A 187 -9.67 8.62 6.69
CA ILE A 187 -8.50 7.87 6.19
C ILE A 187 -7.28 8.80 6.11
N VAL A 188 -7.44 9.96 5.48
CA VAL A 188 -6.35 10.94 5.33
C VAL A 188 -5.89 11.49 6.68
N THR A 189 -6.80 11.64 7.65
CA THR A 189 -6.46 12.07 9.01
C THR A 189 -5.52 11.06 9.70
N TRP A 190 -5.81 9.76 9.58
CA TRP A 190 -4.95 8.70 10.13
C TRP A 190 -3.65 8.51 9.34
N GLU A 191 -3.66 8.66 8.02
CA GLU A 191 -2.44 8.71 7.21
C GLU A 191 -1.50 9.83 7.66
N ASN A 192 -2.04 11.04 7.89
CA ASN A 192 -1.28 12.18 8.39
C ASN A 192 -0.71 11.94 9.79
N PHE A 193 -1.43 11.23 10.66
CA PHE A 193 -0.92 10.84 11.97
C PHE A 193 0.30 9.93 11.85
N LEU A 194 0.20 8.86 11.06
CA LEU A 194 1.30 7.91 10.81
C LEU A 194 2.50 8.62 10.17
N GLU A 195 2.23 9.58 9.28
CA GLU A 195 3.25 10.42 8.66
C GLU A 195 4.00 11.28 9.69
N LYS A 196 3.27 11.89 10.61
CA LYS A 196 3.82 12.85 11.59
C LYS A 196 4.54 12.16 12.73
N TYR A 197 4.11 10.95 13.11
CA TYR A 197 4.64 10.18 14.23
C TYR A 197 5.09 8.76 13.84
N PRO A 198 6.11 8.61 12.96
CA PRO A 198 6.51 7.29 12.44
C PRO A 198 7.03 6.32 13.51
N ASN A 199 7.42 6.82 14.69
CA ASN A 199 7.92 6.01 15.81
C ASN A 199 6.93 5.90 16.99
N SER A 200 5.66 6.27 16.80
CA SER A 200 4.66 6.17 17.88
C SER A 200 4.36 4.71 18.22
N LYS A 201 4.17 4.43 19.51
CA LYS A 201 3.65 3.13 20.00
C LYS A 201 2.21 2.85 19.55
N LEU A 202 1.50 3.87 19.04
CA LEU A 202 0.10 3.76 18.58
C LEU A 202 -0.03 3.32 17.13
N ASN A 203 1.08 3.22 16.38
CA ASN A 203 1.00 3.09 14.94
C ASN A 203 0.32 1.80 14.47
N ASP A 204 0.47 0.67 15.18
CA ASP A 204 -0.27 -0.57 14.85
C ASP A 204 -1.78 -0.33 14.92
N LYS A 205 -2.25 0.22 16.05
CA LYS A 205 -3.67 0.54 16.27
C LYS A 205 -4.22 1.52 15.24
N VAL A 206 -3.43 2.54 14.89
CA VAL A 206 -3.83 3.55 13.89
C VAL A 206 -3.85 2.94 12.49
N ASN A 207 -2.88 2.10 12.14
CA ASN A 207 -2.83 1.43 10.85
C ASN A 207 -4.02 0.48 10.67
N ASP A 208 -4.37 -0.30 11.69
CA ASP A 208 -5.55 -1.18 11.68
C ASP A 208 -6.86 -0.40 11.50
N THR A 209 -6.99 0.74 12.18
CA THR A 209 -8.16 1.64 12.03
C THR A 209 -8.23 2.20 10.61
N CYS A 210 -7.10 2.70 10.10
CA CYS A 210 -7.01 3.26 8.76
C CYS A 210 -7.31 2.20 7.67
N ASN A 211 -6.82 0.97 7.83
CA ASN A 211 -7.07 -0.14 6.91
C ASN A 211 -8.53 -0.59 6.96
N SER A 212 -9.15 -0.62 8.15
CA SER A 212 -10.59 -0.88 8.28
C SER A 212 -11.42 0.17 7.55
N TYR A 213 -11.04 1.44 7.65
CA TYR A 213 -11.70 2.52 6.90
C TYR A 213 -11.49 2.41 5.40
N ARG A 214 -10.29 2.07 4.93
CA ARG A 214 -10.04 1.80 3.49
C ARG A 214 -10.94 0.67 2.99
N ARG A 215 -11.08 -0.40 3.77
CA ARG A 215 -11.93 -1.54 3.45
C ARG A 215 -13.41 -1.13 3.35
N ASP A 216 -13.93 -0.46 4.37
CA ASP A 216 -15.33 0.02 4.38
C ASP A 216 -15.57 1.07 3.27
N TYR A 217 -14.56 1.89 2.96
CA TYR A 217 -14.61 2.89 1.90
C TYR A 217 -14.71 2.24 0.52
N ILE A 218 -14.03 1.10 0.30
CA ILE A 218 -13.96 0.42 -1.01
C ILE A 218 -15.06 -0.61 -1.23
N LEU A 219 -15.32 -1.43 -0.22
CA LEU A 219 -16.24 -2.58 -0.30
C LEU A 219 -17.61 -2.29 0.29
N GLY A 220 -17.75 -1.15 0.97
CA GLY A 220 -18.90 -0.87 1.80
C GLY A 220 -18.86 -1.61 3.13
N VAL A 221 -19.81 -1.23 3.99
CA VAL A 221 -19.99 -1.84 5.30
C VAL A 221 -20.64 -3.21 5.16
N PRO A 222 -20.20 -4.24 5.91
CA PRO A 222 -20.81 -5.56 5.87
C PRO A 222 -22.34 -5.54 6.07
N GLY A 223 -23.07 -6.06 5.07
CA GLY A 223 -24.54 -6.12 5.06
C GLY A 223 -25.25 -4.88 4.52
N GLY A 224 -24.51 -3.84 4.13
CA GLY A 224 -25.04 -2.64 3.47
C GLY A 224 -25.28 -2.81 1.97
N ILE A 225 -26.07 -1.91 1.39
CA ILE A 225 -26.16 -1.77 -0.07
C ILE A 225 -25.04 -0.82 -0.49
N TYR A 226 -24.19 -1.26 -1.42
CA TYR A 226 -23.05 -0.50 -1.90
C TYR A 226 -23.25 -0.06 -3.35
N ASP A 227 -23.29 1.25 -3.60
CA ASP A 227 -23.44 1.83 -4.94
C ASP A 227 -22.08 2.13 -5.56
N TYR A 228 -21.55 1.15 -6.31
CA TYR A 228 -20.26 1.27 -6.97
C TYR A 228 -20.13 2.48 -7.90
N LYS A 229 -21.24 2.98 -8.47
CA LYS A 229 -21.18 4.12 -9.38
C LYS A 229 -20.97 5.43 -8.62
N GLU A 230 -21.73 5.64 -7.55
CA GLU A 230 -21.52 6.79 -6.65
C GLU A 230 -20.12 6.72 -6.03
N SER A 231 -19.67 5.53 -5.63
CA SER A 231 -18.32 5.30 -5.13
C SER A 231 -17.23 5.65 -6.14
N ALA A 232 -17.39 5.32 -7.41
CA ALA A 232 -16.38 5.65 -8.43
C ALA A 232 -16.22 7.17 -8.63
N GLU A 233 -17.31 7.93 -8.61
CA GLU A 233 -17.25 9.40 -8.66
C GLU A 233 -16.49 9.96 -7.43
N GLU A 234 -16.77 9.37 -6.27
CA GLU A 234 -16.12 9.69 -5.01
C GLU A 234 -14.62 9.33 -4.98
N TYR A 235 -14.23 8.19 -5.54
CA TYR A 235 -12.83 7.80 -5.66
C TYR A 235 -12.06 8.76 -6.54
N ASN A 236 -12.62 9.12 -7.69
CA ASN A 236 -12.02 10.13 -8.57
C ASN A 236 -11.86 11.48 -7.86
N ARG A 237 -12.83 11.87 -7.01
CA ARG A 237 -12.70 13.07 -6.17
C ARG A 237 -11.60 12.93 -5.13
N PHE A 238 -11.50 11.79 -4.44
CA PHE A 238 -10.44 11.50 -3.47
C PHE A 238 -9.06 11.58 -4.11
N ILE A 239 -8.83 10.85 -5.21
CA ILE A 239 -7.56 10.83 -5.96
C ILE A 239 -7.13 12.25 -6.33
N LYS A 240 -8.07 13.08 -6.79
CA LYS A 240 -7.80 14.47 -7.15
C LYS A 240 -7.52 15.38 -5.95
N LYS A 241 -8.23 15.18 -4.83
CA LYS A 241 -8.11 15.99 -3.60
C LYS A 241 -6.83 15.63 -2.83
N TYR A 242 -6.43 14.36 -2.86
CA TYR A 242 -5.32 13.79 -2.09
C TYR A 242 -4.39 12.94 -2.96
N PRO A 243 -3.72 13.52 -3.96
CA PRO A 243 -2.86 12.76 -4.89
C PRO A 243 -1.68 12.08 -4.21
N ASP A 244 -1.22 12.62 -3.07
CA ASP A 244 -0.12 12.07 -2.28
C ASP A 244 -0.58 11.02 -1.25
N SER A 245 -1.89 10.77 -1.11
CA SER A 245 -2.40 9.74 -0.21
C SER A 245 -2.02 8.35 -0.71
N PRO A 246 -1.45 7.47 0.13
CA PRO A 246 -1.28 6.05 -0.16
C PRO A 246 -2.57 5.38 -0.69
N THR A 247 -3.73 5.81 -0.19
CA THR A 247 -5.02 5.27 -0.60
C THR A 247 -5.34 5.54 -2.07
N THR A 248 -4.78 6.60 -2.68
CA THR A 248 -4.93 6.90 -4.11
C THR A 248 -4.43 5.76 -5.01
N GLU A 249 -3.34 5.07 -4.63
CA GLU A 249 -2.84 3.91 -5.37
C GLU A 249 -3.80 2.72 -5.32
N LEU A 250 -4.31 2.42 -4.13
CA LEU A 250 -5.29 1.35 -3.92
C LEU A 250 -6.59 1.63 -4.70
N LEU A 251 -7.05 2.89 -4.74
CA LEU A 251 -8.22 3.27 -5.53
C LEU A 251 -7.98 3.16 -7.03
N GLY A 252 -6.76 3.48 -7.51
CA GLY A 252 -6.38 3.26 -8.91
C GLY A 252 -6.52 1.78 -9.29
N TYR A 253 -5.94 0.89 -8.49
CA TYR A 253 -6.05 -0.55 -8.66
C TYR A 253 -7.53 -1.01 -8.65
N CYS A 254 -8.32 -0.52 -7.69
CA CYS A 254 -9.75 -0.86 -7.62
C CYS A 254 -10.55 -0.37 -8.84
N LEU A 255 -10.24 0.80 -9.39
CA LEU A 255 -10.95 1.34 -10.56
C LEU A 255 -10.65 0.56 -11.85
N GLU A 256 -9.47 -0.07 -11.95
CA GLU A 256 -9.11 -0.93 -13.08
C GLU A 256 -9.77 -2.31 -13.00
N GLU A 257 -9.84 -2.90 -11.80
CA GLU A 257 -10.36 -4.25 -11.58
C GLU A 257 -11.89 -4.30 -11.41
N VAL A 258 -12.51 -3.23 -10.89
CA VAL A 258 -13.97 -3.19 -10.68
C VAL A 258 -14.66 -2.83 -11.99
N ASN A 259 -15.38 -3.79 -12.58
CA ASN A 259 -16.23 -3.53 -13.73
C ASN A 259 -17.45 -2.69 -13.31
N LEU A 260 -17.30 -1.36 -13.34
CA LEU A 260 -18.32 -0.39 -12.92
C LEU A 260 -19.59 -0.42 -13.79
N ASP A 261 -19.52 -0.99 -15.00
CA ASP A 261 -20.65 -1.09 -15.92
C ASP A 261 -21.60 -2.25 -15.58
N LYS A 262 -21.14 -3.24 -14.82
CA LYS A 262 -21.93 -4.41 -14.38
C LYS A 262 -21.52 -4.89 -12.98
N PRO A 263 -21.86 -4.14 -11.92
CA PRO A 263 -21.50 -4.52 -10.55
C PRO A 263 -22.09 -5.86 -10.09
N GLU A 264 -23.15 -6.36 -10.75
CA GLU A 264 -23.74 -7.68 -10.52
C GLU A 264 -22.83 -8.87 -10.93
N ASP A 265 -21.87 -8.61 -11.83
CA ASP A 265 -20.92 -9.60 -12.35
C ASP A 265 -19.63 -9.67 -11.50
N ASN A 266 -19.44 -8.73 -10.57
CA ASN A 266 -18.29 -8.73 -9.66
C ASN A 266 -18.57 -9.74 -8.54
N ASP A 267 -17.80 -10.84 -8.52
CA ASP A 267 -17.79 -11.76 -7.38
C ASP A 267 -17.28 -11.00 -6.15
N SER A 268 -18.21 -10.62 -5.26
CA SER A 268 -17.90 -9.81 -4.07
C SER A 268 -16.90 -10.49 -3.15
N GLU A 269 -16.83 -11.82 -3.16
CA GLU A 269 -15.88 -12.58 -2.35
C GLU A 269 -14.48 -12.52 -2.97
N ALA A 270 -14.37 -12.66 -4.28
CA ALA A 270 -13.10 -12.50 -5.00
C ALA A 270 -12.56 -11.05 -4.87
N LEU A 271 -13.42 -10.05 -5.04
CA LEU A 271 -13.06 -8.64 -4.90
C LEU A 271 -12.63 -8.29 -3.46
N SER A 272 -13.37 -8.76 -2.45
CA SER A 272 -12.98 -8.55 -1.05
C SER A 272 -11.62 -9.17 -0.77
N LYS A 273 -11.42 -10.42 -1.18
CA LYS A 273 -10.16 -11.13 -0.96
C LYS A 273 -8.98 -10.41 -1.61
N MET A 274 -9.17 -9.94 -2.85
CA MET A 274 -8.15 -9.19 -3.59
C MET A 274 -7.76 -7.88 -2.89
N ILE A 275 -8.75 -7.13 -2.37
CA ILE A 275 -8.49 -5.88 -1.63
C ILE A 275 -7.83 -6.16 -0.29
N ASP A 276 -8.31 -7.15 0.45
CA ASP A 276 -7.73 -7.54 1.74
C ASP A 276 -6.26 -7.98 1.54
N GLU A 277 -5.97 -8.80 0.54
CA GLU A 277 -4.59 -9.21 0.17
C GLU A 277 -3.71 -8.02 -0.22
N TYR A 278 -4.24 -7.05 -0.97
CA TYR A 278 -3.50 -5.85 -1.36
C TYR A 278 -3.19 -4.95 -0.16
N ILE A 279 -4.17 -4.73 0.72
CA ILE A 279 -4.00 -3.92 1.94
C ILE A 279 -2.96 -4.57 2.85
N GLU A 280 -3.08 -5.86 3.13
CA GLU A 280 -2.14 -6.59 4.00
C GLU A 280 -0.71 -6.54 3.44
N LYS A 281 -0.57 -6.66 2.12
CA LYS A 281 0.74 -6.71 1.46
C LYS A 281 1.45 -5.36 1.41
N TYR A 282 0.73 -4.26 1.16
CA TYR A 282 1.32 -2.96 0.84
C TYR A 282 1.04 -1.84 1.85
N PHE A 283 0.14 -2.04 2.82
CA PHE A 283 -0.26 -1.05 3.83
C PHE A 283 0.01 -1.53 5.26
N TYR A 284 1.25 -1.98 5.48
CA TYR A 284 1.78 -2.42 6.77
C TYR A 284 2.42 -1.26 7.55
N LEU A 285 2.84 -1.51 8.80
CA LEU A 285 3.51 -0.50 9.62
C LEU A 285 4.79 0.02 8.95
N GLY A 286 4.92 1.34 8.77
CA GLY A 286 6.07 1.95 8.10
C GLY A 286 5.96 2.03 6.58
N SER A 287 4.93 1.42 5.97
CA SER A 287 4.64 1.53 4.53
C SER A 287 4.55 2.98 4.06
N LEU A 288 3.89 3.86 4.84
CA LEU A 288 3.80 5.29 4.53
C LEU A 288 5.17 5.98 4.47
N GLU A 289 6.07 5.66 5.41
CA GLU A 289 7.41 6.23 5.41
C GLU A 289 8.21 5.76 4.19
N ASN A 290 8.09 4.47 3.84
CA ASN A 290 8.70 3.90 2.64
C ASN A 290 8.16 4.56 1.36
N ARG A 291 6.84 4.71 1.24
CA ARG A 291 6.19 5.36 0.08
C ARG A 291 6.66 6.80 -0.11
N LYS A 292 6.84 7.58 0.96
CA LYS A 292 7.43 8.93 0.87
C LYS A 292 8.87 8.94 0.38
N LYS A 293 9.65 7.92 0.74
CA LYS A 293 11.02 7.74 0.21
C LYS A 293 11.00 7.27 -1.25
N GLY A 294 9.83 7.01 -1.82
CA GLY A 294 9.64 6.52 -3.18
C GLY A 294 9.57 5.00 -3.28
N ASN A 295 9.51 4.28 -2.15
CA ASN A 295 9.52 2.83 -2.11
C ASN A 295 8.10 2.24 -2.01
N LEU A 296 7.71 1.51 -3.04
CA LEU A 296 6.38 0.90 -3.18
C LEU A 296 6.36 -0.60 -2.87
N PHE A 297 7.51 -1.19 -2.57
CA PHE A 297 7.63 -2.63 -2.33
C PHE A 297 6.86 -3.06 -1.08
N SER A 298 6.39 -4.31 -1.09
CA SER A 298 5.71 -4.93 0.04
C SER A 298 6.63 -5.11 1.25
N GLU A 299 6.07 -5.46 2.41
CA GLU A 299 6.84 -5.77 3.61
C GLU A 299 7.85 -6.91 3.37
N GLN A 300 7.41 -7.94 2.65
CA GLN A 300 8.21 -9.12 2.35
C GLN A 300 9.42 -8.77 1.50
N THR A 301 9.23 -7.99 0.44
CA THR A 301 10.34 -7.51 -0.40
C THR A 301 11.26 -6.57 0.35
N ASN A 302 10.73 -5.69 1.22
CA ASN A 302 11.56 -4.84 2.06
C ASN A 302 12.44 -5.65 3.03
N THR A 303 11.91 -6.73 3.60
CA THR A 303 12.69 -7.66 4.42
C THR A 303 13.82 -8.30 3.60
N LEU A 304 13.52 -8.75 2.38
CA LEU A 304 14.53 -9.29 1.48
C LEU A 304 15.57 -8.25 1.06
N LEU A 305 15.19 -6.97 0.92
CA LEU A 305 16.12 -5.89 0.57
C LEU A 305 17.15 -5.67 1.68
N GLU A 306 16.72 -5.73 2.95
CA GLU A 306 17.63 -5.69 4.10
C GLU A 306 18.59 -6.88 4.12
N GLU A 307 18.09 -8.09 3.84
CA GLU A 307 18.92 -9.30 3.71
C GLU A 307 19.93 -9.17 2.57
N PHE A 308 19.48 -8.70 1.40
CA PHE A 308 20.33 -8.47 0.23
C PHE A 308 21.46 -7.49 0.54
N ASN A 309 21.17 -6.39 1.24
CA ASN A 309 22.19 -5.41 1.61
C ASN A 309 23.20 -5.99 2.62
N LYS A 310 22.73 -6.75 3.61
CA LYS A 310 23.62 -7.42 4.57
C LYS A 310 24.54 -8.43 3.88
N ASN A 311 24.00 -9.25 2.97
CA ASN A 311 24.77 -10.22 2.21
C ASN A 311 25.85 -9.53 1.35
N LYS A 312 25.52 -8.41 0.72
CA LYS A 312 26.47 -7.57 -0.02
C LYS A 312 27.63 -7.07 0.86
N GLU A 313 27.36 -6.60 2.08
CA GLU A 313 28.39 -6.16 3.02
C GLU A 313 29.33 -7.32 3.42
N GLU A 314 28.79 -8.51 3.66
CA GLU A 314 29.57 -9.71 3.98
C GLU A 314 30.46 -10.13 2.79
N VAL A 315 29.94 -10.09 1.57
CA VAL A 315 30.66 -10.39 0.32
C VAL A 315 31.82 -9.43 0.11
N ILE A 316 31.62 -8.13 0.29
CA ILE A 316 32.67 -7.10 0.17
C ILE A 316 33.83 -7.38 1.14
N ASN A 317 33.54 -7.91 2.34
CA ASN A 317 34.58 -8.25 3.31
C ASN A 317 35.27 -9.58 3.01
N LYS A 318 34.51 -10.59 2.57
CA LYS A 318 35.05 -11.91 2.23
C LYS A 318 35.94 -11.87 0.99
N VAL A 319 35.56 -11.17 -0.07
CA VAL A 319 36.32 -11.14 -1.32
C VAL A 319 37.75 -10.59 -1.15
N LYS A 320 37.97 -9.71 -0.16
CA LYS A 320 39.28 -9.12 0.16
C LYS A 320 40.32 -10.13 0.64
N THR A 321 39.90 -11.30 1.14
CA THR A 321 40.80 -12.32 1.70
C THR A 321 41.07 -13.47 0.74
N LEU A 322 40.36 -13.54 -0.38
CA LEU A 322 40.44 -14.62 -1.35
C LEU A 322 41.57 -14.41 -2.35
N ASN A 323 42.16 -15.50 -2.83
CA ASN A 323 42.98 -15.44 -4.04
C ASN A 323 42.10 -15.32 -5.30
N LYS A 324 42.70 -15.04 -6.46
CA LYS A 324 41.94 -14.80 -7.72
C LYS A 324 41.05 -15.98 -8.13
N GLU A 325 41.50 -17.21 -7.97
CA GLU A 325 40.71 -18.39 -8.36
C GLU A 325 39.53 -18.61 -7.40
N GLU A 326 39.76 -18.43 -6.11
CA GLU A 326 38.70 -18.45 -5.09
C GLU A 326 37.69 -17.32 -5.30
N ALA A 327 38.16 -16.11 -5.64
CA ALA A 327 37.31 -14.94 -5.91
C ALA A 327 36.46 -15.13 -7.18
N ASN A 328 37.01 -15.76 -8.23
CA ASN A 328 36.26 -16.12 -9.43
C ASN A 328 35.08 -17.04 -9.08
N LYS A 329 35.35 -18.13 -8.35
CA LYS A 329 34.28 -19.06 -7.93
C LYS A 329 33.27 -18.36 -7.03
N PHE A 330 33.75 -17.55 -6.08
CA PHE A 330 32.90 -16.82 -5.17
C PHE A 330 32.00 -15.80 -5.89
N TYR A 331 32.46 -15.18 -6.98
CA TYR A 331 31.62 -14.35 -7.85
C TYR A 331 30.47 -15.15 -8.47
N GLU A 332 30.75 -16.34 -9.02
CA GLU A 332 29.71 -17.18 -9.62
C GLU A 332 28.69 -17.65 -8.59
N ASP A 333 29.16 -18.15 -7.43
CA ASP A 333 28.29 -18.58 -6.33
C ASP A 333 27.41 -17.41 -5.82
N TYR A 334 27.98 -16.19 -5.76
CA TYR A 334 27.26 -15.00 -5.31
C TYR A 334 26.24 -14.49 -6.34
N LEU A 335 26.58 -14.54 -7.63
CA LEU A 335 25.65 -14.19 -8.71
C LEU A 335 24.42 -15.10 -8.70
N GLU A 336 24.62 -16.43 -8.57
CA GLU A 336 23.51 -17.40 -8.49
C GLU A 336 22.62 -17.15 -7.28
N SER A 337 23.21 -16.98 -6.09
CA SER A 337 22.46 -16.69 -4.86
C SER A 337 21.72 -15.34 -4.92
N ASN A 338 22.28 -14.32 -5.55
CA ASN A 338 21.62 -13.03 -5.71
C ASN A 338 20.43 -13.12 -6.65
N ASN A 339 20.56 -13.86 -7.76
CA ASN A 339 19.47 -14.07 -8.70
C ASN A 339 18.27 -14.73 -8.02
N GLU A 340 18.48 -15.73 -7.15
CA GLU A 340 17.38 -16.36 -6.39
C GLU A 340 16.67 -15.38 -5.45
N ILE A 341 17.39 -14.42 -4.87
CA ILE A 341 16.80 -13.40 -3.99
C ILE A 341 16.00 -12.40 -4.81
N LEU A 342 16.55 -11.94 -5.94
CA LEU A 342 15.88 -11.00 -6.84
C LEU A 342 14.64 -11.61 -7.51
N GLU A 343 14.68 -12.88 -7.89
CA GLU A 343 13.52 -13.61 -8.42
C GLU A 343 12.38 -13.57 -7.39
N LYS A 344 12.65 -13.91 -6.12
CA LYS A 344 11.65 -13.82 -5.04
C LYS A 344 11.11 -12.42 -4.84
N MET A 345 11.95 -11.37 -4.92
CA MET A 345 11.48 -9.98 -4.82
C MET A 345 10.54 -9.61 -5.97
N ASN A 346 10.90 -9.99 -7.20
CA ASN A 346 10.09 -9.75 -8.38
C ASN A 346 8.77 -10.54 -8.34
N GLU A 347 8.80 -11.80 -7.91
CA GLU A 347 7.59 -12.62 -7.71
C GLU A 347 6.68 -12.03 -6.62
N ASN A 348 7.29 -11.62 -5.49
CA ASN A 348 6.55 -11.00 -4.40
C ASN A 348 5.80 -9.78 -4.88
N ASP A 349 6.38 -8.90 -5.70
CA ASP A 349 5.74 -7.64 -6.09
C ASP A 349 5.41 -7.56 -7.59
N TYR A 350 5.17 -8.70 -8.24
CA TYR A 350 4.86 -8.78 -9.67
C TYR A 350 3.73 -7.83 -10.08
N THR A 351 2.58 -7.88 -9.39
CA THR A 351 1.43 -7.00 -9.71
C THR A 351 1.76 -5.51 -9.57
N MET A 352 2.59 -5.14 -8.60
CA MET A 352 3.02 -3.75 -8.41
C MET A 352 3.99 -3.36 -9.53
N LEU A 353 4.96 -4.21 -9.84
CA LEU A 353 5.90 -3.99 -10.94
C LEU A 353 5.20 -3.92 -12.30
N ASP A 354 4.11 -4.65 -12.50
CA ASP A 354 3.36 -4.68 -13.76
C ASP A 354 2.56 -3.40 -14.02
N SER A 355 2.04 -2.75 -12.97
CA SER A 355 1.05 -1.66 -13.13
C SER A 355 1.48 -0.32 -12.53
N ALA A 356 2.20 -0.33 -11.40
CA ALA A 356 2.31 0.85 -10.54
C ALA A 356 3.14 1.98 -11.14
N PHE A 357 3.99 1.70 -12.13
CA PHE A 357 4.88 2.68 -12.76
C PHE A 357 4.35 3.23 -14.09
N TYR A 358 3.10 2.97 -14.45
CA TYR A 358 2.42 3.64 -15.55
C TYR A 358 1.65 4.89 -15.08
N ASN A 359 1.56 5.90 -15.93
CA ASN A 359 0.68 7.05 -15.73
C ASN A 359 -0.73 6.79 -16.30
N GLU A 360 -1.67 7.71 -16.07
CA GLU A 360 -3.07 7.62 -16.53
C GLU A 360 -3.25 7.41 -18.05
N LYS A 361 -2.19 7.65 -18.86
CA LYS A 361 -2.20 7.45 -20.32
C LYS A 361 -1.57 6.13 -20.74
N GLY A 362 -1.13 5.30 -19.79
CA GLY A 362 -0.45 4.03 -20.04
C GLY A 362 1.01 4.17 -20.45
N TYR A 363 1.67 5.31 -20.18
CA TYR A 363 3.11 5.47 -20.42
C TYR A 363 3.89 5.41 -19.10
N PRO A 364 5.16 4.96 -19.11
CA PRO A 364 6.00 4.95 -17.92
C PRO A 364 6.05 6.33 -17.21
N ASP A 365 5.69 6.35 -15.93
CA ASP A 365 5.83 7.49 -15.04
C ASP A 365 7.29 7.60 -14.58
N LYS A 366 8.05 8.37 -15.35
CA LYS A 366 9.47 8.62 -15.08
C LYS A 366 9.71 9.28 -13.72
N GLU A 367 8.78 10.09 -13.19
CA GLU A 367 8.99 10.71 -11.88
C GLU A 367 8.87 9.67 -10.77
N LYS A 368 7.83 8.83 -10.82
CA LYS A 368 7.60 7.74 -9.87
C LYS A 368 8.75 6.72 -9.91
N LEU A 369 9.15 6.31 -11.11
CA LEU A 369 10.28 5.40 -11.32
C LEU A 369 11.60 5.98 -10.79
N ASN A 370 11.88 7.26 -11.04
CA ASN A 370 13.08 7.92 -10.52
C ASN A 370 13.10 7.99 -8.98
N LYS A 371 11.95 8.20 -8.33
CA LYS A 371 11.84 8.17 -6.87
C LYS A 371 12.13 6.77 -6.33
N GLN A 372 11.56 5.73 -6.94
CA GLN A 372 11.83 4.33 -6.59
C GLN A 372 13.31 3.97 -6.76
N ASN A 373 13.91 4.31 -7.90
CA ASN A 373 15.32 3.99 -8.17
C ASN A 373 16.28 4.75 -7.26
N LYS A 374 15.92 5.97 -6.83
CA LYS A 374 16.68 6.72 -5.83
C LYS A 374 16.65 6.04 -4.46
N TYR A 375 15.55 5.41 -4.06
CA TYR A 375 15.53 4.59 -2.85
C TYR A 375 16.45 3.38 -2.98
N LEU A 376 16.43 2.73 -4.15
CA LEU A 376 17.21 1.52 -4.45
C LEU A 376 18.72 1.77 -4.63
N ASP A 377 19.15 3.02 -4.81
CA ASP A 377 20.57 3.41 -4.83
C ASP A 377 21.36 2.84 -3.65
N ASN A 378 20.75 2.81 -2.46
CA ASN A 378 21.38 2.31 -1.24
C ASN A 378 21.74 0.81 -1.34
N TYR A 379 20.96 0.06 -2.10
CA TYR A 379 21.11 -1.38 -2.31
C TYR A 379 21.98 -1.68 -3.52
N GLY A 380 22.10 -0.73 -4.46
CA GLY A 380 22.74 -0.95 -5.77
C GLY A 380 21.82 -1.69 -6.74
N LEU A 381 20.51 -1.52 -6.56
CA LEU A 381 19.46 -2.08 -7.41
C LEU A 381 18.75 -0.97 -8.18
N GLU A 382 17.96 -1.35 -9.16
CA GLU A 382 17.07 -0.48 -9.92
C GLU A 382 15.88 -1.26 -10.49
N VAL A 383 14.76 -0.57 -10.68
CA VAL A 383 13.62 -1.02 -11.46
C VAL A 383 13.80 -0.52 -12.89
N VAL A 384 13.72 -1.44 -13.86
CA VAL A 384 13.87 -1.18 -15.29
C VAL A 384 12.60 -1.58 -16.04
N GLU A 385 12.32 -0.87 -17.13
CA GLU A 385 11.23 -1.21 -18.06
C GLU A 385 11.63 -2.43 -18.91
N ILE A 386 10.70 -3.37 -19.07
CA ILE A 386 10.81 -4.54 -19.94
C ILE A 386 9.69 -4.51 -20.99
N GLU A 387 9.56 -5.55 -21.83
CA GLU A 387 8.55 -5.58 -22.91
C GLU A 387 7.13 -5.30 -22.39
N GLU A 388 6.76 -5.92 -21.26
CA GLU A 388 5.51 -5.70 -20.55
C GLU A 388 5.81 -5.53 -19.05
N GLY A 389 5.56 -4.32 -18.52
CA GLY A 389 5.78 -3.99 -17.13
C GLY A 389 7.24 -3.64 -16.78
N PHE A 390 7.62 -3.93 -15.54
CA PHE A 390 8.91 -3.56 -14.98
C PHE A 390 9.56 -4.73 -14.21
N MET A 391 10.88 -4.65 -14.00
CA MET A 391 11.64 -5.66 -13.26
C MET A 391 12.65 -5.01 -12.33
N LEU A 392 12.75 -5.51 -11.10
CA LEU A 392 13.83 -5.18 -10.17
C LEU A 392 15.09 -5.97 -10.54
N THR A 393 16.18 -5.28 -10.79
CA THR A 393 17.49 -5.84 -11.16
C THR A 393 18.63 -5.14 -10.44
N GLU A 394 19.82 -5.71 -10.45
CA GLU A 394 21.03 -5.01 -10.02
C GLU A 394 21.41 -3.93 -11.01
N LYS A 395 21.97 -2.83 -10.48
CA LYS A 395 22.60 -1.84 -11.34
C LYS A 395 23.70 -2.48 -12.15
N LYS A 396 23.85 -2.07 -13.41
CA LYS A 396 24.88 -2.61 -14.33
C LYS A 396 26.28 -2.73 -13.72
N ASN A 397 26.69 -1.75 -12.91
CA ASN A 397 28.02 -1.71 -12.31
C ASN A 397 28.15 -2.44 -10.96
N PHE A 398 27.10 -3.11 -10.47
CA PHE A 398 27.03 -3.73 -9.14
C PHE A 398 28.18 -4.71 -8.92
N TYR A 399 28.24 -5.78 -9.73
CA TYR A 399 29.27 -6.81 -9.62
C TYR A 399 30.65 -6.27 -9.94
N TYR A 400 30.77 -5.39 -10.94
CA TYR A 400 32.05 -4.79 -11.31
C TYR A 400 32.67 -4.03 -10.13
N ASN A 401 31.86 -3.26 -9.40
CA ASN A 401 32.34 -2.48 -8.26
C ASN A 401 32.82 -3.34 -7.09
N ILE A 402 32.21 -4.51 -6.90
CA ILE A 402 32.59 -5.45 -5.84
C ILE A 402 33.86 -6.23 -6.22
N PHE A 403 33.92 -6.77 -7.44
CA PHE A 403 34.89 -7.81 -7.80
C PHE A 403 36.11 -7.35 -8.60
N LYS A 404 36.07 -6.19 -9.28
CA LYS A 404 37.09 -5.78 -10.28
C LYS A 404 38.56 -5.86 -9.84
N ASN A 405 38.84 -5.72 -8.55
CA ASN A 405 40.19 -5.72 -8.00
C ASN A 405 40.64 -7.08 -7.45
N TYR A 406 39.73 -8.05 -7.38
CA TYR A 406 39.94 -9.32 -6.66
C TYR A 406 39.90 -10.54 -7.58
N VAL A 407 39.17 -10.46 -8.70
CA VAL A 407 39.07 -11.55 -9.68
C VAL A 407 40.25 -11.56 -10.66
N SER A 408 40.33 -12.66 -11.42
CA SER A 408 41.20 -12.79 -12.58
C SER A 408 40.91 -11.75 -13.68
N ASP A 409 41.85 -11.58 -14.63
CA ASP A 409 41.72 -10.54 -15.67
C ASP A 409 40.58 -10.86 -16.65
N ASP A 410 40.36 -12.13 -16.97
CA ASP A 410 39.24 -12.60 -17.80
C ASP A 410 37.90 -12.35 -17.09
N TYR A 411 37.77 -12.67 -15.80
CA TYR A 411 36.55 -12.36 -15.04
C TYR A 411 36.31 -10.85 -14.92
N ARG A 412 37.35 -10.05 -14.65
CA ARG A 412 37.21 -8.60 -14.55
C ARG A 412 36.72 -8.01 -15.87
N ASP A 413 37.31 -8.42 -16.98
CA ASP A 413 36.96 -7.89 -18.30
C ASP A 413 35.57 -8.39 -18.73
N PHE A 414 35.18 -9.63 -18.39
CA PHE A 414 33.82 -10.15 -18.59
C PHE A 414 32.78 -9.33 -17.82
N ILE A 415 32.96 -9.18 -16.51
CA ILE A 415 32.04 -8.43 -15.64
C ILE A 415 31.95 -6.97 -16.11
N LYS A 416 33.05 -6.40 -16.60
CA LYS A 416 33.05 -5.07 -17.20
C LYS A 416 32.16 -5.00 -18.43
N LEU A 417 32.26 -5.96 -19.36
CA LEU A 417 31.40 -6.01 -20.55
C LEU A 417 29.92 -6.10 -20.17
N CYS A 418 29.57 -6.95 -19.20
CA CYS A 418 28.21 -7.00 -18.66
C CYS A 418 27.78 -5.65 -18.05
N SER A 419 28.67 -4.94 -17.36
CA SER A 419 28.35 -3.64 -16.76
C SER A 419 28.22 -2.49 -17.76
N GLU A 420 28.76 -2.66 -18.97
CA GLU A 420 28.65 -1.68 -20.05
C GLU A 420 27.54 -2.07 -21.02
N ASP A 421 26.72 -3.08 -20.69
CA ASP A 421 25.73 -3.60 -21.61
C ASP A 421 24.55 -2.65 -21.87
N ILE A 422 23.82 -2.89 -22.95
CA ILE A 422 22.66 -2.07 -23.33
C ILE A 422 21.39 -2.50 -22.59
N ASP A 423 20.52 -1.55 -22.25
CA ASP A 423 19.23 -1.86 -21.63
C ASP A 423 18.29 -2.57 -22.61
N TYR A 424 17.37 -3.38 -22.09
CA TYR A 424 16.47 -4.20 -22.92
C TYR A 424 15.67 -3.37 -23.94
N ILE A 425 15.03 -2.27 -23.54
CA ILE A 425 14.27 -1.42 -24.45
C ILE A 425 15.15 -0.74 -25.50
N ASP A 426 16.34 -0.29 -25.07
CA ASP A 426 17.32 0.33 -25.97
C ASP A 426 17.90 -0.69 -26.95
N TYR A 427 18.01 -1.97 -26.56
CA TYR A 427 18.47 -3.06 -27.40
C TYR A 427 17.57 -3.25 -28.62
N PHE A 428 16.27 -3.42 -28.40
CA PHE A 428 15.30 -3.60 -29.50
C PHE A 428 15.23 -2.37 -30.40
N SER A 429 15.19 -1.18 -29.81
CA SER A 429 15.19 0.08 -30.57
C SER A 429 16.46 0.24 -31.43
N SER A 430 17.61 -0.18 -30.89
CA SER A 430 18.89 -0.09 -31.58
C SER A 430 19.01 -1.06 -32.76
N LEU A 431 18.38 -2.24 -32.72
CA LEU A 431 18.44 -3.17 -33.84
C LEU A 431 17.89 -2.57 -35.15
N GLU A 432 16.87 -1.72 -35.05
CA GLU A 432 16.25 -1.06 -36.21
C GLU A 432 16.84 0.31 -36.51
N GLU A 433 17.01 1.16 -35.49
CA GLU A 433 17.36 2.58 -35.69
C GLU A 433 18.86 2.83 -35.69
N HIS A 434 19.61 2.07 -34.88
CA HIS A 434 21.04 2.28 -34.60
C HIS A 434 21.83 0.96 -34.52
N PRO A 435 21.80 0.11 -35.57
CA PRO A 435 22.41 -1.22 -35.54
C PRO A 435 23.92 -1.17 -35.28
N GLU A 436 24.57 -0.02 -35.50
CA GLU A 436 25.97 0.20 -35.16
C GLU A 436 26.29 0.04 -33.68
N ILE A 437 25.31 0.25 -32.79
CA ILE A 437 25.47 0.05 -31.34
C ILE A 437 25.60 -1.45 -31.05
N ILE A 438 24.74 -2.27 -31.67
CA ILE A 438 24.76 -3.73 -31.54
C ILE A 438 26.03 -4.30 -32.18
N ALA A 439 26.45 -3.77 -33.32
CA ALA A 439 27.73 -4.12 -33.94
C ALA A 439 28.92 -3.94 -32.98
N ASP A 440 28.96 -2.84 -32.22
CA ASP A 440 30.03 -2.61 -31.26
C ASP A 440 29.96 -3.61 -30.07
N LYS A 441 28.76 -4.09 -29.68
CA LYS A 441 28.60 -5.21 -28.72
C LYS A 441 29.17 -6.52 -29.25
N VAL A 442 28.82 -6.89 -30.49
CA VAL A 442 29.34 -8.08 -31.18
C VAL A 442 30.87 -8.07 -31.15
N ILE A 443 31.48 -6.96 -31.56
CA ILE A 443 32.94 -6.82 -31.61
C ILE A 443 33.60 -6.87 -30.23
N ASN A 444 32.96 -6.32 -29.20
CA ASN A 444 33.50 -6.37 -27.84
C ASN A 444 33.57 -7.81 -27.33
N TRP A 445 32.55 -8.62 -27.60
CA TRP A 445 32.55 -10.03 -27.24
C TRP A 445 33.51 -10.87 -28.10
N GLU A 446 33.64 -10.60 -29.41
CA GLU A 446 34.67 -11.24 -30.26
C GLU A 446 36.08 -11.02 -29.68
N LYS A 447 36.40 -9.78 -29.30
CA LYS A 447 37.71 -9.45 -28.70
C LYS A 447 37.91 -10.13 -27.35
N PHE A 448 36.86 -10.31 -26.57
CA PHE A 448 36.93 -11.03 -25.30
C PHE A 448 37.31 -12.50 -25.54
N LEU A 449 36.59 -13.17 -26.46
CA LEU A 449 36.82 -14.58 -26.80
C LEU A 449 38.20 -14.80 -27.44
N GLU A 450 38.67 -13.88 -28.28
CA GLU A 450 40.03 -13.92 -28.86
C GLU A 450 41.11 -13.75 -27.78
N LYS A 451 40.89 -12.84 -26.83
CA LYS A 451 41.85 -12.55 -25.76
C LYS A 451 41.91 -13.65 -24.70
N TYR A 452 40.80 -14.35 -24.46
CA TYR A 452 40.64 -15.32 -23.39
C TYR A 452 40.03 -16.66 -23.85
N PRO A 453 40.67 -17.37 -24.82
CA PRO A 453 40.12 -18.60 -25.38
C PRO A 453 40.00 -19.76 -24.38
N ASP A 454 40.82 -19.74 -23.32
CA ASP A 454 40.84 -20.78 -22.27
C ASP A 454 40.08 -20.35 -20.99
N SER A 455 39.28 -19.26 -21.03
CA SER A 455 38.54 -18.79 -19.85
C SER A 455 37.47 -19.79 -19.43
N LYS A 456 37.24 -19.90 -18.11
CA LYS A 456 36.07 -20.63 -17.57
C LYS A 456 34.74 -19.95 -17.96
N LEU A 457 34.77 -18.70 -18.40
CA LEU A 457 33.61 -17.92 -18.85
C LEU A 457 33.42 -17.99 -20.37
N GLU A 458 34.25 -18.72 -21.12
CA GLU A 458 34.20 -18.81 -22.59
C GLU A 458 32.79 -19.16 -23.06
N LYS A 459 32.19 -20.22 -22.52
CA LYS A 459 30.83 -20.64 -22.88
C LYS A 459 29.80 -19.52 -22.65
N LYS A 460 29.80 -18.89 -21.47
CA LYS A 460 28.86 -17.79 -21.13
C LYS A 460 29.05 -16.60 -22.07
N ALA A 461 30.30 -16.23 -22.35
CA ALA A 461 30.63 -15.14 -23.28
C ALA A 461 30.21 -15.47 -24.71
N ASN A 462 30.38 -16.72 -25.14
CA ASN A 462 30.00 -17.19 -26.46
C ASN A 462 28.47 -17.23 -26.63
N ASP A 463 27.71 -17.61 -25.59
CA ASP A 463 26.25 -17.57 -25.61
C ASP A 463 25.73 -16.12 -25.79
N ILE A 464 26.31 -15.16 -25.07
CA ILE A 464 25.97 -13.72 -25.19
C ILE A 464 26.37 -13.18 -26.58
N TYR A 465 27.60 -13.46 -27.01
CA TYR A 465 28.09 -13.11 -28.35
C TYR A 465 27.17 -13.64 -29.44
N TYR A 466 26.79 -14.91 -29.35
CA TYR A 466 25.92 -15.56 -30.31
C TYR A 466 24.57 -14.85 -30.40
N SER A 467 23.96 -14.50 -29.26
CA SER A 467 22.69 -13.75 -29.24
C SER A 467 22.81 -12.42 -29.98
N TYR A 468 23.80 -11.59 -29.61
CA TYR A 468 24.04 -10.30 -30.26
C TYR A 468 24.33 -10.44 -31.77
N ARG A 469 25.18 -11.40 -32.14
CA ARG A 469 25.56 -11.65 -33.53
C ARG A 469 24.36 -12.11 -34.35
N SER A 470 23.58 -13.04 -33.80
CA SER A 470 22.40 -13.61 -34.43
C SER A 470 21.38 -12.51 -34.74
N ASP A 471 20.98 -11.75 -33.72
CA ASP A 471 19.95 -10.71 -33.87
C ASP A 471 20.40 -9.59 -34.81
N TYR A 472 21.66 -9.17 -34.71
CA TYR A 472 22.27 -8.20 -35.62
C TYR A 472 22.25 -8.67 -37.07
N ILE A 473 22.65 -9.92 -37.33
CA ILE A 473 22.68 -10.48 -38.69
C ILE A 473 21.26 -10.63 -39.22
N PHE A 474 20.33 -11.21 -38.45
CA PHE A 474 18.97 -11.44 -38.92
C PHE A 474 18.21 -10.13 -39.18
N ALA A 475 18.40 -9.11 -38.36
CA ALA A 475 17.83 -7.78 -38.60
C ALA A 475 18.31 -7.22 -39.95
N LEU A 476 19.60 -7.38 -40.26
CA LEU A 476 20.21 -6.84 -41.48
C LEU A 476 20.00 -7.70 -42.72
N THR A 477 19.80 -9.01 -42.59
CA THR A 477 19.52 -9.94 -43.71
C THR A 477 18.03 -10.14 -43.96
N SER A 478 17.18 -9.22 -43.50
CA SER A 478 15.73 -9.28 -43.69
C SER A 478 15.32 -9.35 -45.18
N SER A 479 14.09 -9.78 -45.43
CA SER A 479 13.51 -9.87 -46.78
C SER A 479 13.60 -8.54 -47.55
N GLN A 480 13.45 -7.41 -46.86
CA GLN A 480 13.55 -6.07 -47.43
C GLN A 480 14.98 -5.77 -47.92
N THR A 481 15.99 -6.13 -47.13
CA THR A 481 17.40 -5.97 -47.53
C THR A 481 17.75 -6.89 -48.69
N THR A 482 17.30 -8.15 -48.65
CA THR A 482 17.49 -9.10 -49.74
C THR A 482 16.85 -8.61 -51.04
N GLU A 483 15.64 -8.06 -50.98
CA GLU A 483 14.96 -7.50 -52.14
C GLU A 483 15.67 -6.24 -52.68
N ALA A 484 16.17 -5.38 -51.79
CA ALA A 484 16.97 -4.22 -52.20
C ALA A 484 18.22 -4.66 -52.99
N LEU A 485 18.95 -5.67 -52.49
CA LEU A 485 20.12 -6.25 -53.17
C LEU A 485 19.75 -6.85 -54.54
N LYS A 486 18.66 -7.64 -54.63
CA LYS A 486 18.16 -8.22 -55.89
C LYS A 486 17.80 -7.16 -56.92
N ASN A 487 17.30 -6.02 -56.46
CA ASN A 487 16.94 -4.87 -57.30
C ASN A 487 18.10 -3.90 -57.57
N GLY A 488 19.32 -4.19 -57.10
CA GLY A 488 20.50 -3.33 -57.25
C GLY A 488 20.40 -2.00 -56.49
N LYS A 489 19.57 -1.95 -55.44
CA LYS A 489 19.40 -0.79 -54.55
C LYS A 489 20.23 -0.94 -53.28
N ILE A 490 20.54 0.20 -52.65
CA ILE A 490 21.25 0.26 -51.36
C ILE A 490 20.30 0.89 -50.34
N ASN A 491 19.69 0.06 -49.49
CA ASN A 491 18.94 0.52 -48.31
C ASN A 491 19.88 0.64 -47.09
N GLU A 492 19.35 1.06 -45.94
CA GLU A 492 20.14 1.20 -44.71
C GLU A 492 20.79 -0.12 -44.28
N GLY A 493 20.06 -1.26 -44.38
CA GLY A 493 20.63 -2.57 -44.07
C GLY A 493 21.86 -2.93 -44.91
N VAL A 494 21.82 -2.70 -46.23
CA VAL A 494 22.98 -2.90 -47.11
C VAL A 494 24.13 -1.94 -46.77
N LYS A 495 23.84 -0.68 -46.41
CA LYS A 495 24.89 0.26 -45.97
C LYS A 495 25.57 -0.23 -44.72
N GLU A 496 24.81 -0.73 -43.75
CA GLU A 496 25.34 -1.20 -42.48
C GLU A 496 26.18 -2.48 -42.64
N LEU A 497 25.70 -3.46 -43.42
CA LEU A 497 26.48 -4.66 -43.76
C LEU A 497 27.84 -4.28 -44.38
N ASN A 498 27.85 -3.34 -45.32
CA ASN A 498 29.08 -2.83 -45.93
C ASN A 498 29.95 -2.04 -44.94
N ARG A 499 29.35 -1.22 -44.07
CA ARG A 499 30.06 -0.48 -43.02
C ARG A 499 30.79 -1.43 -42.09
N PHE A 500 30.09 -2.44 -41.58
CA PHE A 500 30.66 -3.45 -40.67
C PHE A 500 31.81 -4.19 -41.34
N ALA A 501 31.61 -4.74 -42.54
CA ALA A 501 32.63 -5.51 -43.26
C ALA A 501 33.89 -4.70 -43.56
N ASN A 502 33.75 -3.38 -43.80
CA ASN A 502 34.88 -2.48 -44.03
C ASN A 502 35.58 -2.04 -42.74
N LYS A 503 34.82 -1.78 -41.66
CA LYS A 503 35.36 -1.35 -40.37
C LYS A 503 36.06 -2.50 -39.64
N TYR A 504 35.54 -3.72 -39.77
CA TYR A 504 36.00 -4.91 -39.06
C TYR A 504 36.33 -6.08 -40.01
N PRO A 505 37.32 -5.92 -40.92
CA PRO A 505 37.56 -6.88 -42.01
C PRO A 505 37.99 -8.29 -41.57
N ASN A 506 38.51 -8.42 -40.34
CA ASN A 506 38.99 -9.68 -39.74
C ASN A 506 38.01 -10.29 -38.73
N SER A 507 36.83 -9.70 -38.56
CA SER A 507 35.79 -10.23 -37.66
C SER A 507 35.20 -11.51 -38.25
N PRO A 508 34.98 -12.58 -37.45
CA PRO A 508 34.19 -13.74 -37.87
C PRO A 508 32.80 -13.35 -38.40
N THR A 509 32.16 -12.33 -37.80
CA THR A 509 30.89 -11.79 -38.29
C THR A 509 30.99 -11.24 -39.72
N THR A 510 32.14 -10.66 -40.10
CA THR A 510 32.39 -10.19 -41.47
C THR A 510 32.41 -11.35 -42.48
N GLU A 511 32.82 -12.55 -42.10
CA GLU A 511 32.79 -13.71 -42.99
C GLU A 511 31.35 -14.10 -43.36
N ILE A 512 30.44 -14.07 -42.37
CA ILE A 512 29.00 -14.32 -42.57
C ILE A 512 28.41 -13.23 -43.47
N ILE A 513 28.71 -11.96 -43.20
CA ILE A 513 28.23 -10.82 -44.00
C ILE A 513 28.68 -10.93 -45.45
N LYS A 514 29.97 -11.21 -45.70
CA LYS A 514 30.50 -11.38 -47.06
C LYS A 514 29.80 -12.52 -47.78
N TYR A 515 29.61 -13.65 -47.10
CA TYR A 515 28.90 -14.78 -47.66
C TYR A 515 27.46 -14.41 -48.07
N TYR A 516 26.72 -13.71 -47.21
CA TYR A 516 25.39 -13.21 -47.56
C TYR A 516 25.41 -12.27 -48.78
N LEU A 517 26.31 -11.27 -48.80
CA LEU A 517 26.42 -10.30 -49.89
C LEU A 517 26.82 -10.93 -51.23
N GLU A 518 27.54 -12.06 -51.21
CA GLU A 518 27.90 -12.82 -52.41
C GLU A 518 26.77 -13.75 -52.88
N ASN A 519 25.91 -14.23 -51.97
CA ASN A 519 24.97 -15.32 -52.21
C ASN A 519 23.48 -14.97 -51.97
N TYR A 520 23.11 -13.70 -51.77
CA TYR A 520 21.71 -13.26 -51.53
C TYR A 520 20.68 -13.66 -52.60
N LYS A 521 21.13 -14.17 -53.75
CA LYS A 521 20.26 -14.70 -54.82
C LYS A 521 19.86 -16.15 -54.61
N ASP A 522 20.54 -16.87 -53.71
CA ASP A 522 20.18 -18.22 -53.33
C ASP A 522 18.81 -18.21 -52.64
N GLU A 523 17.95 -19.16 -52.99
CA GLU A 523 16.61 -19.31 -52.42
C GLU A 523 16.68 -19.81 -50.97
N ASP A 524 17.74 -20.55 -50.62
CA ASP A 524 17.95 -21.12 -49.28
C ASP A 524 18.90 -20.27 -48.41
N ILE A 525 19.21 -19.03 -48.81
CA ILE A 525 20.22 -18.20 -48.15
C ILE A 525 19.98 -18.05 -46.64
N ASP A 526 18.73 -17.87 -46.21
CA ASP A 526 18.37 -17.69 -44.80
C ASP A 526 18.68 -18.94 -43.96
N GLN A 527 18.48 -20.14 -44.52
CA GLN A 527 18.85 -21.40 -43.87
C GLN A 527 20.37 -21.56 -43.76
N VAL A 528 21.10 -21.15 -44.81
CA VAL A 528 22.56 -21.24 -44.82
C VAL A 528 23.18 -20.24 -43.82
N ILE A 529 22.66 -19.01 -43.75
CA ILE A 529 23.10 -18.02 -42.76
C ILE A 529 22.81 -18.51 -41.34
N SER A 530 21.62 -19.05 -41.09
CA SER A 530 21.27 -19.65 -39.79
C SER A 530 22.25 -20.77 -39.42
N LYS A 531 22.62 -21.63 -40.37
CA LYS A 531 23.61 -22.68 -40.13
C LYS A 531 25.00 -22.12 -39.82
N LYS A 532 25.45 -21.10 -40.57
CA LYS A 532 26.74 -20.43 -40.36
C LYS A 532 26.85 -19.70 -39.04
N LEU A 533 25.73 -19.21 -38.49
CA LEU A 533 25.70 -18.63 -37.15
C LEU A 533 25.93 -19.69 -36.06
N ASN A 534 25.59 -20.96 -36.33
CA ASN A 534 25.74 -22.08 -35.41
C ASN A 534 27.06 -22.87 -35.60
N GLU A 535 27.89 -22.47 -36.57
CA GLU A 535 29.26 -22.97 -36.81
C GLU A 535 30.27 -22.08 -36.08
#